data_AF-A0A1V6C0A1-F1
#
_entry.id   AF-A0A1V6C0A1-F1
#
_cell.length_a   1.000
_cell.length_b   1.000
_cell.length_c   1.000
_cell.angle_alpha   90.00
_cell.angle_beta   90.00
_cell.angle_gamma   90.00
#
_symmetry.space_group_name_H-M   'P 1'
#
loop_
_entity.id
_entity.type
_entity.pdbx_description
1 polymer ?
#
loop_
_entity_poly.entity_id
_entity_poly.type
_entity_poly.pdbx_seq_one_letter_code
_entity_poly.pdbx_strand_id
1 'polypeptide(L)'
;MKAESSWQRSRTQGSHTTGSNLQAVARLEAAGKQPHAGQQLNLDINKFRHTPMKKSLYTLLLLMVLPLALGANPARKVTLTYDAQTQTLSVTILHPVQNTEKHYISEITVLLGDKEIETKTLTKQSTLESETYQTTLPGLSKGNVITVKAKCNQFGNKSGKLTIK
;
A
#
# COMPACT_ATOMS: atom_id res chain seq x y z
N MET A 1 -47.76 30.58 3.88
CA MET A 1 -47.25 31.63 2.95
C MET A 1 -46.44 30.90 1.89
N LYS A 2 -47.05 30.60 0.74
CA LYS A 2 -46.84 31.23 -0.59
C LYS A 2 -45.42 30.92 -1.13
N ALA A 3 -45.16 29.87 -1.92
CA ALA A 3 -45.60 29.51 -3.28
C ALA A 3 -45.09 30.48 -4.38
N GLU A 4 -44.25 29.97 -5.28
CA GLU A 4 -43.99 30.37 -6.69
C GLU A 4 -42.90 29.38 -7.21
N SER A 5 -43.13 28.43 -8.14
CA SER A 5 -43.56 28.48 -9.56
C SER A 5 -42.56 29.25 -10.42
N SER A 6 -42.05 28.84 -11.58
CA SER A 6 -42.56 27.91 -12.60
C SER A 6 -41.51 27.78 -13.75
N TRP A 7 -41.51 26.63 -14.45
CA TRP A 7 -41.55 26.45 -15.93
C TRP A 7 -40.44 27.11 -16.81
N GLN A 8 -39.92 26.58 -17.92
CA GLN A 8 -40.08 25.39 -18.79
C GLN A 8 -38.88 25.44 -19.79
N ARG A 9 -38.17 24.36 -20.12
CA ARG A 9 -38.42 23.30 -21.13
C ARG A 9 -38.41 23.75 -22.61
N SER A 10 -37.67 22.96 -23.42
CA SER A 10 -37.82 22.65 -24.86
C SER A 10 -36.97 23.44 -25.87
N ARG A 11 -36.56 22.95 -27.05
CA ARG A 11 -36.39 21.60 -27.67
C ARG A 11 -35.92 21.86 -29.15
N THR A 12 -34.92 21.12 -29.63
CA THR A 12 -34.65 20.60 -31.01
C THR A 12 -34.41 21.49 -32.27
N GLN A 13 -33.74 20.81 -33.22
CA GLN A 13 -33.65 20.96 -34.70
C GLN A 13 -32.42 21.74 -35.18
N GLY A 14 -31.56 21.29 -36.11
CA GLY A 14 -31.60 20.20 -37.08
C GLY A 14 -32.08 20.68 -38.45
N SER A 15 -31.16 20.96 -39.40
CA SER A 15 -31.51 21.06 -40.84
C SER A 15 -30.29 20.86 -41.77
N HIS A 16 -30.55 20.08 -42.83
CA HIS A 16 -29.73 19.83 -44.01
C HIS A 16 -29.85 20.99 -45.03
N THR A 17 -28.81 21.21 -45.85
CA THR A 17 -28.94 21.73 -47.22
C THR A 17 -27.95 21.05 -48.17
N THR A 18 -28.35 20.99 -49.44
CA THR A 18 -27.84 20.15 -50.54
C THR A 18 -27.40 21.05 -51.71
N GLY A 19 -26.40 20.60 -52.49
CA GLY A 19 -26.09 21.05 -53.87
C GLY A 19 -24.86 20.25 -54.36
N SER A 20 -24.91 19.32 -55.33
CA SER A 20 -25.22 19.38 -56.78
C SER A 20 -24.33 20.40 -57.52
N ASN A 21 -23.62 20.13 -58.62
CA ASN A 21 -23.71 19.06 -59.62
C ASN A 21 -22.52 19.19 -60.64
N LEU A 22 -22.32 18.15 -61.45
CA LEU A 22 -21.70 18.12 -62.81
C LEU A 22 -20.18 18.32 -62.95
N GLN A 23 -19.47 17.23 -63.25
CA GLN A 23 -19.01 16.97 -64.62
C GLN A 23 -19.01 15.45 -64.88
N ALA A 24 -19.94 15.01 -65.71
CA ALA A 24 -19.89 13.76 -66.45
C ALA A 24 -19.26 14.04 -67.81
N VAL A 25 -18.45 13.12 -68.36
CA VAL A 25 -18.78 12.40 -69.62
C VAL A 25 -17.69 11.38 -70.00
N ALA A 26 -18.15 10.13 -70.05
CA ALA A 26 -17.79 8.97 -70.88
C ALA A 26 -16.66 9.05 -71.94
N ARG A 27 -15.87 7.96 -72.01
CA ARG A 27 -15.47 7.19 -73.21
C ARG A 27 -14.69 5.93 -72.77
N LEU A 28 -15.32 4.75 -72.79
CA LEU A 28 -15.25 3.70 -73.83
C LEU A 28 -13.94 2.88 -73.86
N GLU A 29 -14.04 1.71 -73.23
CA GLU A 29 -13.64 0.36 -73.66
C GLU A 29 -12.21 0.00 -74.14
N ALA A 30 -11.73 -1.06 -73.48
CA ALA A 30 -11.01 -2.23 -73.98
C ALA A 30 -9.51 -2.11 -74.33
N ALA A 31 -8.67 -2.70 -73.49
CA ALA A 31 -8.04 -4.01 -73.78
C ALA A 31 -7.02 -4.41 -72.70
N GLY A 32 -7.02 -5.69 -72.32
CA GLY A 32 -5.76 -6.41 -72.11
C GLY A 32 -5.26 -6.60 -70.66
N LYS A 33 -5.75 -7.67 -70.02
CA LYS A 33 -4.92 -8.78 -69.50
C LYS A 33 -3.73 -8.44 -68.57
N GLN A 34 -3.87 -8.71 -67.27
CA GLN A 34 -3.25 -9.86 -66.57
C GLN A 34 -3.51 -9.72 -65.05
N PRO A 35 -3.66 -10.84 -64.31
CA PRO A 35 -3.97 -10.85 -62.89
C PRO A 35 -2.69 -10.89 -62.04
N HIS A 36 -2.86 -11.02 -60.72
CA HIS A 36 -1.85 -11.25 -59.70
C HIS A 36 -1.22 -9.95 -59.17
N ALA A 37 -1.11 -9.71 -57.87
CA ALA A 37 -0.87 -10.65 -56.80
C ALA A 37 -1.57 -10.21 -55.51
N GLY A 38 -2.03 -11.19 -54.74
CA GLY A 38 -2.51 -10.97 -53.38
C GLY A 38 -1.44 -10.30 -52.54
N GLN A 39 -1.83 -9.19 -51.90
CA GLN A 39 -1.01 -8.52 -50.91
C GLN A 39 -0.97 -9.41 -49.66
N GLN A 40 0.00 -10.32 -49.62
CA GLN A 40 0.30 -11.07 -48.40
C GLN A 40 0.81 -10.07 -47.36
N LEU A 41 0.00 -9.80 -46.33
CA LEU A 41 0.44 -9.20 -45.09
C LEU A 41 1.40 -10.17 -44.42
N ASN A 42 2.69 -10.06 -44.76
CA ASN A 42 3.75 -10.60 -43.94
C ASN A 42 3.75 -9.80 -42.63
N LEU A 43 3.03 -10.32 -41.63
CA LEU A 43 3.30 -9.97 -40.24
C LEU A 43 4.69 -10.51 -39.96
N ASP A 44 5.67 -9.63 -40.12
CA ASP A 44 7.08 -9.90 -39.89
C ASP A 44 7.28 -10.11 -38.38
N ILE A 45 6.97 -11.33 -37.91
CA ILE A 45 7.14 -11.80 -36.53
C ILE A 45 8.58 -11.65 -36.03
N ASN A 46 9.53 -11.44 -36.95
CA ASN A 46 10.92 -11.19 -36.67
C ASN A 46 11.23 -9.72 -36.35
N LYS A 47 10.25 -8.82 -36.29
CA LYS A 47 10.47 -7.43 -35.85
C LYS A 47 10.60 -7.27 -34.33
N PHE A 48 10.44 -8.35 -33.57
CA PHE A 48 10.92 -8.47 -32.18
C PHE A 48 12.41 -8.85 -32.10
N ARG A 49 13.18 -8.47 -33.13
CA ARG A 49 14.64 -8.57 -33.15
C ARG A 49 15.24 -7.68 -32.06
N HIS A 50 15.52 -8.33 -30.93
CA HIS A 50 16.55 -8.01 -29.95
C HIS A 50 16.93 -6.53 -29.89
N THR A 51 16.27 -5.80 -28.99
CA THR A 51 16.99 -4.70 -28.32
C THR A 51 18.30 -5.28 -27.78
N PRO A 52 19.46 -4.62 -27.97
CA PRO A 52 20.73 -5.19 -27.54
C PRO A 52 20.68 -5.44 -26.04
N MET A 53 20.61 -6.73 -25.65
CA MET A 53 20.56 -7.23 -24.26
C MET A 53 21.73 -6.75 -23.39
N LYS A 54 22.73 -6.11 -24.01
CA LYS A 54 23.87 -5.45 -23.37
C LYS A 54 23.42 -4.29 -22.48
N LYS A 55 22.48 -3.46 -22.94
CA LYS A 55 21.99 -2.29 -22.16
C LYS A 55 20.96 -2.68 -21.10
N SER A 56 20.18 -3.72 -21.38
CA SER A 56 19.17 -4.27 -20.45
C SER A 56 19.80 -4.94 -19.23
N LEU A 57 20.98 -5.56 -19.36
CA LEU A 57 21.72 -6.11 -18.23
C LEU A 57 22.18 -5.03 -17.25
N TYR A 58 22.67 -3.88 -17.74
CA TYR A 58 23.07 -2.77 -16.87
C TYR A 58 21.88 -2.12 -16.18
N THR A 59 20.72 -2.03 -16.84
CA THR A 59 19.48 -1.53 -16.21
C THR A 59 19.00 -2.45 -15.09
N LEU A 60 19.05 -3.77 -15.30
CA LEU A 60 18.69 -4.77 -14.28
C LEU A 60 19.68 -4.78 -13.11
N LEU A 61 20.98 -4.65 -13.40
CA LEU A 61 22.04 -4.56 -12.40
C LEU A 61 21.91 -3.28 -11.56
N LEU A 62 21.60 -2.14 -12.17
CA LEU A 62 21.37 -0.87 -11.47
C LEU A 62 20.14 -0.92 -10.56
N LEU A 63 19.08 -1.63 -10.98
CA LEU A 63 17.86 -1.80 -10.18
C LEU A 63 18.07 -2.73 -8.97
N MET A 64 19.00 -3.70 -9.07
CA MET A 64 19.39 -4.58 -7.96
C MET A 64 20.22 -3.89 -6.87
N VAL A 65 20.90 -2.78 -7.19
CA VAL A 65 21.72 -2.01 -6.22
C VAL A 65 20.85 -1.01 -5.43
N LEU A 66 19.54 -0.96 -5.68
CA LEU A 66 18.62 0.00 -5.10
C LEU A 66 17.78 -0.45 -3.87
N PRO A 67 18.17 -1.41 -3.00
CA PRO A 67 17.54 -1.46 -1.68
C PRO A 67 18.13 -0.32 -0.84
N LEU A 68 17.61 0.88 -1.07
CA LEU A 68 17.81 2.02 -0.18
C LEU A 68 17.17 1.66 1.15
N ALA A 69 17.97 1.73 2.21
CA ALA A 69 17.63 1.44 3.58
C ALA A 69 16.21 1.92 3.94
N LEU A 70 15.26 0.99 3.90
CA LEU A 70 13.92 1.22 4.43
C LEU A 70 14.09 1.29 5.95
N GLY A 71 14.02 2.51 6.49
CA GLY A 71 14.27 2.84 7.89
C GLY A 71 13.22 2.34 8.88
N ALA A 72 12.78 1.09 8.75
CA ALA A 72 11.93 0.44 9.74
C ALA A 72 12.84 -0.24 10.77
N ASN A 73 13.34 0.53 11.73
CA ASN A 73 13.97 -0.02 12.92
C ASN A 73 12.91 -0.76 13.75
N PRO A 74 12.94 -2.09 13.87
CA PRO A 74 11.99 -2.78 14.74
C PRO A 74 12.26 -2.45 16.21
N ALA A 75 11.27 -2.72 17.07
CA ALA A 75 11.45 -2.60 18.52
C ALA A 75 12.65 -3.43 18.98
N ARG A 76 13.59 -2.77 19.67
CA ARG A 76 14.86 -3.38 20.06
C ARG A 76 14.70 -4.27 21.28
N LYS A 77 13.96 -3.79 22.28
CA LYS A 77 13.79 -4.45 23.58
C LYS A 77 12.46 -4.08 24.21
N VAL A 78 11.86 -5.03 24.92
CA VAL A 78 10.71 -4.82 25.80
C VAL A 78 11.14 -5.20 27.21
N THR A 79 11.15 -4.24 28.12
CA THR A 79 11.49 -4.43 29.53
C THR A 79 10.21 -4.36 30.36
N LEU A 80 10.07 -5.30 31.29
CA LEU A 80 8.89 -5.44 32.14
C LEU A 80 9.31 -5.39 33.59
N THR A 81 8.60 -4.60 34.38
CA THR A 81 8.71 -4.59 35.84
C THR A 81 7.31 -4.67 36.43
N TYR A 82 7.15 -5.46 37.48
CA TYR A 82 5.89 -5.59 38.19
C TYR A 82 6.08 -5.19 39.64
N ASP A 83 5.24 -4.27 40.10
CA ASP A 83 5.14 -3.89 41.50
C ASP A 83 3.97 -4.63 42.14
N ALA A 84 4.27 -5.50 43.10
CA ALA A 84 3.28 -6.31 43.79
C ALA A 84 2.44 -5.51 44.81
N GLN A 85 2.95 -4.38 45.32
CA GLN A 85 2.23 -3.54 46.28
C GLN A 85 1.12 -2.77 45.58
N THR A 86 1.43 -2.19 44.42
CA THR A 86 0.48 -1.42 43.60
C THR A 86 -0.20 -2.25 42.52
N GLN A 87 0.17 -3.53 42.40
CA GLN A 87 -0.31 -4.47 41.38
C GLN A 87 -0.13 -3.93 39.96
N THR A 88 0.95 -3.18 39.72
CA THR A 88 1.16 -2.43 38.48
C THR A 88 2.24 -3.08 37.63
N LEU A 89 1.90 -3.41 36.39
CA LEU A 89 2.86 -3.77 35.35
C LEU A 89 3.31 -2.49 34.65
N SER A 90 4.61 -2.23 34.67
CA SER A 90 5.25 -1.21 33.85
C SER A 90 5.99 -1.84 32.69
N VAL A 91 5.71 -1.34 31.49
CA VAL A 91 6.26 -1.78 30.22
C VAL A 91 7.08 -0.63 29.63
N THR A 92 8.31 -0.91 29.26
CA THR A 92 9.16 0.01 28.50
C THR A 92 9.66 -0.66 27.23
N ILE A 93 9.29 -0.09 26.09
CA ILE A 93 9.64 -0.59 24.76
C ILE A 93 10.66 0.36 24.15
N LEU A 94 11.91 -0.10 24.04
CA LEU A 94 12.97 0.65 23.37
C LEU A 94 12.77 0.54 21.85
N HIS A 95 12.43 1.65 21.21
CA HIS A 95 12.14 1.74 19.79
C HIS A 95 12.51 3.14 19.29
N PRO A 96 13.80 3.36 18.94
CA PRO A 96 14.27 4.63 18.42
C PRO A 96 13.76 4.91 17.01
N VAL A 97 13.09 6.05 16.84
CA VAL A 97 12.43 6.48 15.61
C VAL A 97 12.75 7.93 15.28
N GLN A 98 12.60 8.30 14.01
CA GLN A 98 12.82 9.69 13.56
C GLN A 98 11.59 10.58 13.76
N ASN A 99 10.39 9.99 13.77
CA ASN A 99 9.13 10.71 13.92
C ASN A 99 8.09 9.78 14.57
N THR A 100 7.59 10.17 15.74
CA THR A 100 6.71 9.35 16.57
C THR A 100 5.28 9.21 16.05
N GLU A 101 4.85 10.01 15.07
CA GLU A 101 3.52 9.91 14.45
C GLU A 101 3.53 9.07 13.17
N LYS A 102 4.70 8.94 12.53
CA LYS A 102 4.87 8.15 11.29
C LYS A 102 5.41 6.75 11.54
N HIS A 103 6.32 6.60 12.51
CA HIS A 103 6.93 5.34 12.89
C HIS A 103 6.83 5.15 14.41
N TYR A 104 6.04 4.18 14.85
CA TYR A 104 5.71 3.98 16.25
C TYR A 104 5.29 2.54 16.54
N ILE A 105 5.18 2.21 17.82
CA ILE A 105 4.56 0.96 18.28
C ILE A 105 3.06 1.09 18.10
N SER A 106 2.45 0.38 17.16
CA SER A 106 0.99 0.44 16.92
C SER A 106 0.17 -0.36 17.92
N GLU A 107 0.75 -1.40 18.50
CA GLU A 107 0.02 -2.34 19.35
C GLU A 107 0.92 -2.91 20.45
N ILE A 108 0.38 -2.95 21.66
CA ILE A 108 0.96 -3.60 22.83
C ILE A 108 -0.05 -4.63 23.32
N THR A 109 0.32 -5.90 23.28
CA THR A 109 -0.52 -7.02 23.74
C THR A 109 0.09 -7.64 24.98
N VAL A 110 -0.69 -7.74 26.06
CA VAL A 110 -0.30 -8.36 27.32
C VAL A 110 -0.95 -9.74 27.42
N LEU A 111 -0.13 -10.73 27.72
CA LEU A 111 -0.54 -12.12 27.91
C LEU A 111 -0.16 -12.59 29.32
N LEU A 112 -1.04 -13.38 29.93
CA LEU A 112 -0.78 -14.14 31.14
C LEU A 112 -0.76 -15.64 30.77
N GLY A 113 0.41 -16.25 30.83
CA GLY A 113 0.66 -17.52 30.15
C GLY A 113 0.51 -17.35 28.64
N ASP A 114 -0.40 -18.12 28.04
CA ASP A 114 -0.74 -18.04 26.61
C ASP A 114 -2.04 -17.27 26.34
N LYS A 115 -2.74 -16.83 27.39
CA LYS A 115 -3.99 -16.07 27.26
C LYS A 115 -3.69 -14.59 27.11
N GLU A 116 -4.17 -13.99 26.02
CA GLU A 116 -4.25 -12.54 25.87
C GLU A 116 -5.26 -11.96 26.87
N ILE A 117 -4.80 -10.99 27.67
CA ILE A 117 -5.60 -10.35 28.73
C ILE A 117 -5.85 -8.87 28.45
N GLU A 118 -4.99 -8.23 27.66
CA GLU A 118 -5.15 -6.82 27.30
C GLU A 118 -4.46 -6.54 25.97
N THR A 119 -5.07 -5.69 25.14
CA THR A 119 -4.47 -5.15 23.93
C THR A 119 -4.69 -3.65 23.89
N LYS A 120 -3.58 -2.91 23.71
CA LYS A 120 -3.56 -1.45 23.58
C LYS A 120 -3.11 -1.07 22.18
N THR A 121 -4.00 -0.46 21.42
CA THR A 121 -3.66 0.18 20.14
C THR A 121 -3.21 1.62 20.38
N LEU A 122 -2.20 2.05 19.63
CA LEU A 122 -1.63 3.38 19.66
C LEU A 122 -1.65 3.98 18.26
N THR A 123 -1.66 5.30 18.18
CA THR A 123 -1.56 6.05 16.91
C THR A 123 -0.27 6.87 16.81
N LYS A 124 0.52 6.91 17.89
CA LYS A 124 1.82 7.54 17.99
C LYS A 124 2.61 6.97 19.16
N GLN A 125 3.93 7.20 19.16
CA GLN A 125 4.83 6.90 20.27
C GLN A 125 5.03 8.10 21.20
N SER A 126 5.28 7.84 22.47
CA SER A 126 5.46 8.83 23.53
C SER A 126 6.73 9.67 23.34
N THR A 127 7.85 9.04 23.00
CA THR A 127 9.14 9.73 22.73
C THR A 127 9.82 9.17 21.49
N LEU A 128 10.85 9.87 21.01
CA LEU A 128 11.67 9.40 19.88
C LEU A 128 12.45 8.12 20.19
N GLU A 129 12.67 7.79 21.47
CA GLU A 129 13.50 6.64 21.87
C GLU A 129 12.67 5.44 22.33
N SER A 130 11.52 5.68 22.97
CA SER A 130 10.79 4.63 23.68
C SER A 130 9.30 4.87 23.83
N GLU A 131 8.55 3.77 23.90
CA GLU A 131 7.15 3.76 24.35
C GLU A 131 7.08 3.23 25.78
N THR A 132 6.26 3.87 26.61
CA THR A 132 6.01 3.43 27.99
C THR A 132 4.53 3.21 28.20
N TYR A 133 4.18 2.10 28.83
CA TYR A 133 2.81 1.73 29.09
C TYR A 133 2.69 1.11 30.48
N GLN A 134 1.65 1.47 31.20
CA GLN A 134 1.35 0.96 32.53
C GLN A 134 -0.09 0.46 32.58
N THR A 135 -0.27 -0.68 33.24
CA THR A 135 -1.59 -1.25 33.50
C THR A 135 -1.60 -1.98 34.84
N THR A 136 -2.75 -2.01 35.50
CA THR A 136 -2.94 -2.71 36.77
C THR A 136 -3.34 -4.15 36.47
N LEU A 137 -2.57 -5.10 37.00
CA LEU A 137 -2.81 -6.54 36.86
C LEU A 137 -2.97 -7.18 38.24
N PRO A 138 -4.18 -7.17 38.82
CA PRO A 138 -4.44 -7.75 40.12
C PRO A 138 -4.38 -9.28 40.08
N GLY A 139 -4.15 -9.90 41.26
CA GLY A 139 -4.28 -11.35 41.43
C GLY A 139 -3.13 -12.19 40.88
N LEU A 140 -1.97 -11.59 40.60
CA LEU A 140 -0.79 -12.34 40.19
C LEU A 140 -0.14 -13.07 41.36
N SER A 141 0.22 -14.32 41.13
CA SER A 141 0.88 -15.22 42.06
C SER A 141 2.26 -15.62 41.54
N LYS A 142 3.12 -16.07 42.46
CA LYS A 142 4.45 -16.59 42.12
C LYS A 142 4.36 -17.67 41.04
N GLY A 143 5.25 -17.59 40.06
CA GLY A 143 5.29 -18.50 38.91
C GLY A 143 4.38 -18.07 37.74
N ASN A 144 3.50 -17.09 37.92
CA ASN A 144 2.79 -16.49 36.79
C ASN A 144 3.79 -15.88 35.79
N VAL A 145 3.53 -16.09 34.50
CA VAL A 145 4.37 -15.61 33.41
C VAL A 145 3.59 -14.56 32.63
N ILE A 146 4.08 -13.33 32.67
CA ILE A 146 3.58 -12.24 31.83
C ILE A 146 4.43 -12.19 30.56
N THR A 147 3.78 -12.17 29.40
CA THR A 147 4.44 -11.89 28.12
C THR A 147 3.83 -10.63 27.52
N VAL A 148 4.65 -9.65 27.16
CA VAL A 148 4.19 -8.46 26.43
C VAL A 148 4.76 -8.51 25.03
N LYS A 149 3.89 -8.38 24.03
CA LYS A 149 4.25 -8.27 22.61
C LYS A 149 4.04 -6.83 22.17
N ALA A 150 5.02 -6.27 21.47
CA ALA A 150 4.98 -4.96 20.87
C ALA A 150 5.09 -5.10 19.35
N LYS A 151 4.20 -4.44 18.62
CA LYS A 151 4.18 -4.43 17.16
C LYS A 151 4.42 -3.01 16.65
N CYS A 152 5.33 -2.87 15.70
CA CYS A 152 5.57 -1.61 15.02
C CYS A 152 4.54 -1.41 13.89
N ASN A 153 4.11 -0.17 13.67
CA ASN A 153 3.15 0.19 12.63
C ASN A 153 3.69 -0.02 11.20
N GLN A 154 5.00 0.10 11.00
CA GLN A 154 5.64 -0.09 9.71
C GLN A 154 6.10 -1.54 9.51
N PHE A 155 6.92 -2.05 10.43
CA PHE A 155 7.45 -3.41 10.33
C PHE A 155 8.08 -3.90 11.63
N GLY A 156 7.89 -5.19 11.92
CA GLY A 156 8.57 -5.89 13.00
C GLY A 156 7.75 -5.99 14.29
N ASN A 157 8.12 -6.96 15.11
CA ASN A 157 7.57 -7.19 16.42
C ASN A 157 8.67 -7.57 17.42
N LYS A 158 8.40 -7.37 18.70
CA LYS A 158 9.29 -7.78 19.79
C LYS A 158 8.47 -8.19 20.99
N SER A 159 9.01 -9.10 21.80
CA SER A 159 8.37 -9.51 23.05
C SER A 159 9.32 -9.43 24.23
N GLY A 160 8.76 -9.12 25.39
CA GLY A 160 9.39 -9.24 26.70
C GLY A 160 8.61 -10.25 27.54
N LYS A 161 9.31 -10.94 28.44
CA LYS A 161 8.70 -11.92 29.35
C LYS A 161 9.17 -11.64 30.78
N LEU A 162 8.26 -11.74 31.73
CA LEU A 162 8.51 -11.60 33.16
C LEU A 162 7.84 -12.75 33.90
N THR A 163 8.58 -13.41 34.78
CA THR A 163 8.04 -14.42 35.71
C THR A 163 7.98 -13.82 37.10
N ILE A 164 6.80 -13.85 37.73
CA ILE A 164 6.60 -13.35 39.09
C ILE A 164 7.35 -14.27 40.06
N LYS A 165 8.20 -13.68 40.92
CA LYS A 165 9.09 -14.39 41.84
C LYS A 165 8.50 -14.56 43.23
#